data_AF-A0A165SXU0-F1
#
_entry.id   AF-A0A165SXU0-F1
#
_cell.length_a   1.000
_cell.length_b   1.000
_cell.length_c   1.000
_cell.angle_alpha   90.00
_cell.angle_beta   90.00
_cell.angle_gamma   90.00
#
_symmetry.space_group_name_H-M   'P 1'
#
loop_
_entity.id
_entity.type
_entity.pdbx_description
1 polymer ?
#
loop_
_entity_poly.entity_id
_entity_poly.type
_entity_poly.pdbx_seq_one_letter_code
_entity_poly.pdbx_strand_id
1 'polypeptide(L)'
;MILADEPTASLDKESGRNVVDLLQVLCRDQGAAVVLVTHDNRILDVADRILHLEDGEIKSVSEAMSANTSQMLRLLDQHDPELRSIYRPSHWR
;
A
#
# COMPACT_ATOMS: atom_id res chain seq x y z
N MET A 1 -20.96 -9.81 4.36
CA MET A 1 -19.51 -9.66 4.11
C MET A 1 -19.32 -9.52 2.61
N ILE A 2 -18.52 -8.54 2.18
CA ILE A 2 -18.17 -8.30 0.77
C ILE A 2 -16.68 -8.64 0.60
N LEU A 3 -16.35 -9.43 -0.43
CA LEU A 3 -14.99 -9.62 -0.90
C LEU A 3 -14.89 -9.00 -2.29
N ALA A 4 -13.97 -8.06 -2.46
CA ALA A 4 -13.76 -7.37 -3.72
C ALA A 4 -12.29 -7.49 -4.13
N ASP A 5 -12.06 -8.04 -5.32
CA ASP A 5 -10.74 -8.15 -5.94
C ASP A 5 -10.62 -7.06 -7.00
N GLU A 6 -9.73 -6.09 -6.76
CA GLU A 6 -9.45 -4.95 -7.64
C GLU A 6 -10.72 -4.21 -8.16
N PRO A 7 -11.69 -3.83 -7.32
CA PRO A 7 -12.96 -3.23 -7.75
C PRO A 7 -12.81 -1.82 -8.32
N THR A 8 -11.65 -1.19 -8.16
CA THR A 8 -11.31 0.12 -8.74
C THR A 8 -10.47 -0.02 -10.01
N ALA A 9 -10.13 -1.24 -10.44
CA ALA A 9 -9.42 -1.45 -11.70
C ALA A 9 -10.21 -0.83 -12.85
N SER A 10 -9.60 0.09 -13.58
CA SER A 10 -10.18 0.90 -14.67
C SER A 10 -10.93 2.16 -14.26
N LEU A 11 -11.02 2.50 -12.97
CA LEU A 11 -11.60 3.76 -12.52
C LEU A 11 -10.51 4.84 -12.36
N ASP A 12 -10.87 6.07 -12.68
CA ASP A 12 -10.05 7.22 -12.32
C ASP A 12 -10.02 7.42 -10.79
N LYS A 13 -9.19 8.35 -10.33
CA LYS A 13 -8.97 8.58 -8.90
C LYS A 13 -10.24 8.93 -8.13
N GLU A 14 -11.10 9.77 -8.71
CA GLU A 14 -12.32 10.25 -8.05
C GLU A 14 -13.38 9.14 -8.05
N SER A 15 -13.60 8.51 -9.21
CA SER A 15 -14.56 7.41 -9.33
C SER A 15 -14.21 6.22 -8.43
N GLY A 16 -12.93 5.83 -8.39
CA GLY A 16 -12.46 4.75 -7.53
C GLY A 16 -12.69 5.05 -6.05
N ARG A 17 -12.46 6.31 -5.62
CA ARG A 17 -12.71 6.74 -4.25
C ARG A 17 -14.20 6.67 -3.90
N ASN A 18 -15.07 7.19 -4.76
CA ASN A 18 -16.51 7.18 -4.54
C ASN A 18 -17.06 5.76 -4.37
N VAL A 19 -16.56 4.79 -5.15
CA VAL A 19 -16.96 3.38 -5.03
C VAL A 19 -16.56 2.81 -3.67
N VAL A 20 -15.32 3.04 -3.23
CA VAL A 20 -14.83 2.50 -1.96
C VAL A 20 -15.55 3.12 -0.77
N ASP A 21 -15.78 4.44 -0.80
CA ASP A 21 -16.53 5.16 0.24
C ASP A 21 -17.96 4.61 0.35
N LEU A 22 -18.62 4.36 -0.79
CA LEU A 22 -19.96 3.76 -0.82
C LEU A 22 -19.97 2.34 -0.22
N LEU A 23 -19.01 1.49 -0.59
CA LEU A 23 -18.88 0.14 -0.04
C LEU A 23 -18.70 0.16 1.48
N GLN A 24 -17.90 1.11 1.98
CA GLN A 24 -17.67 1.29 3.41
C GLN A 24 -18.95 1.69 4.16
N VAL A 25 -19.71 2.66 3.65
CA VAL A 25 -20.98 3.11 4.24
C VAL A 25 -21.99 1.95 4.28
N LEU A 26 -22.21 1.28 3.15
CA LEU A 26 -23.17 0.19 3.06
C LEU A 26 -22.86 -0.96 4.02
N CYS A 27 -21.58 -1.30 4.16
CA CYS A 27 -21.17 -2.35 5.08
C CYS A 27 -21.28 -1.94 6.53
N ARG A 28 -20.96 -0.69 6.89
CA ARG A 28 -21.15 -0.17 8.25
C ARG A 28 -22.63 -0.18 8.64
N ASP A 29 -23.51 0.28 7.77
CA ASP A 29 -24.96 0.32 8.02
C ASP A 29 -25.56 -1.08 8.22
N GLN A 30 -25.01 -2.09 7.54
CA GLN A 30 -25.47 -3.48 7.62
C GLN A 30 -24.73 -4.31 8.68
N GLY A 31 -23.77 -3.73 9.40
CA GLY A 31 -22.90 -4.48 10.32
C GLY A 31 -22.05 -5.56 9.64
N ALA A 32 -21.71 -5.35 8.37
CA ALA A 32 -20.93 -6.27 7.54
C ALA A 32 -19.46 -5.80 7.40
N ALA A 33 -18.56 -6.75 7.09
CA ALA A 33 -17.18 -6.46 6.74
C ALA A 33 -16.97 -6.36 5.22
N VAL A 34 -16.05 -5.51 4.78
CA VAL A 34 -15.46 -5.49 3.43
C VAL A 34 -14.03 -5.97 3.52
N VAL A 35 -13.65 -6.93 2.66
CA VAL A 35 -12.27 -7.28 2.40
C VAL A 35 -11.95 -6.88 0.97
N LEU A 36 -10.94 -6.04 0.81
CA LEU A 36 -10.55 -5.44 -0.46
C LEU A 36 -9.12 -5.84 -0.78
N VAL A 37 -8.92 -6.43 -1.96
CA VAL A 37 -7.59 -6.68 -2.54
C VAL A 37 -7.34 -5.60 -3.57
N THR A 38 -6.25 -4.86 -3.43
CA THR A 38 -5.88 -3.82 -4.39
C THR A 38 -4.38 -3.51 -4.38
N HIS A 39 -3.87 -3.08 -5.53
CA HIS A 39 -2.58 -2.39 -5.65
C HIS A 39 -2.72 -0.85 -5.63
N ASP A 40 -3.92 -0.31 -5.48
CA ASP A 40 -4.18 1.13 -5.49
C ASP A 40 -3.93 1.77 -4.12
N ASN A 41 -2.75 2.39 -3.98
CA ASN A 41 -2.37 3.08 -2.74
C ASN A 41 -3.26 4.30 -2.41
N ARG A 42 -4.07 4.80 -3.35
CA ARG A 42 -4.88 6.02 -3.20
C ARG A 42 -6.10 5.81 -2.29
N ILE A 43 -6.47 4.56 -2.03
CA ILE A 43 -7.65 4.18 -1.24
C ILE A 43 -7.27 3.52 0.09
N LEU A 44 -5.99 3.51 0.45
CA LEU A 44 -5.54 2.90 1.71
C LEU A 44 -5.97 3.70 2.95
N ASP A 45 -6.20 5.01 2.80
CA ASP A 45 -6.58 5.90 3.90
C ASP A 45 -8.00 5.64 4.44
N VAL A 46 -8.85 4.97 3.66
CA VAL A 46 -10.21 4.61 4.08
C VAL A 46 -10.26 3.30 4.87
N ALA A 47 -9.20 2.49 4.82
CA ALA A 47 -9.18 1.15 5.37
C ALA A 47 -8.98 1.20 6.89
N ASP A 48 -9.83 0.49 7.64
CA ASP A 48 -9.65 0.36 9.09
C ASP A 48 -8.38 -0.45 9.43
N ARG A 49 -7.97 -1.37 8.54
CA ARG A 49 -6.77 -2.20 8.65
C ARG A 49 -6.16 -2.44 7.26
N ILE A 50 -4.83 -2.45 7.20
CA ILE A 50 -4.06 -2.77 5.99
C ILE A 50 -3.21 -4.00 6.27
N LEU A 51 -3.28 -4.99 5.38
CA LEU A 51 -2.46 -6.19 5.41
C LEU A 51 -1.61 -6.23 4.14
N HIS A 52 -0.34 -6.61 4.28
CA HIS A 52 0.52 -6.85 3.12
C HIS A 52 0.59 -8.35 2.86
N LEU A 53 0.28 -8.76 1.63
CA LEU A 53 0.38 -10.14 1.17
C LEU A 53 1.55 -10.24 0.19
N GLU A 54 2.53 -11.08 0.50
CA GLU A 54 3.70 -11.33 -0.34
C GLU A 54 4.00 -12.83 -0.31
N ASP A 55 4.21 -13.44 -1.47
CA ASP A 55 4.49 -14.87 -1.63
C ASP A 55 3.49 -15.81 -0.91
N GLY A 56 2.23 -15.39 -0.81
CA GLY A 56 1.16 -16.15 -0.13
C GLY A 56 1.17 -16.03 1.39
N GLU A 57 2.04 -15.20 1.96
CA GLU A 57 2.13 -14.95 3.40
C GLU A 57 1.73 -13.51 3.75
N ILE A 58 0.99 -13.35 4.86
CA ILE A 58 0.69 -12.03 5.40
C ILE A 58 1.92 -11.54 6.16
N LYS A 59 2.55 -10.49 5.66
CA LYS A 59 3.72 -9.85 6.29
C LYS A 59 3.33 -8.54 6.96
N SER A 60 4.18 -8.07 7.87
CA SER A 60 4.01 -6.74 8.45
C SER A 60 4.21 -5.67 7.39
N VAL A 61 3.34 -4.66 7.36
CA VAL A 61 3.50 -3.48 6.49
C VAL A 61 4.87 -2.81 6.75
N SER A 62 5.33 -2.81 8.00
CA SER A 62 6.64 -2.25 8.35
C SER A 62 7.81 -3.06 7.78
N GLU A 63 7.70 -4.39 7.75
CA GLU A 63 8.70 -5.27 7.14
C GLU A 63 8.74 -5.07 5.63
N ALA A 64 7.57 -5.01 4.99
CA ALA A 64 7.44 -4.76 3.56
C ALA A 64 8.08 -3.42 3.14
N MET A 65 7.79 -2.35 3.89
CA MET A 65 8.41 -1.04 3.66
C MET A 65 9.94 -1.09 3.83
N SER A 66 10.42 -1.73 4.89
CA SER A 66 11.85 -1.86 5.17
C SER A 66 12.60 -2.66 4.08
N ALA A 67 11.99 -3.74 3.60
CA ALA A 67 12.52 -4.55 2.50
C ALA A 67 12.62 -3.73 1.20
N ASN A 68 11.55 -3.02 0.84
CA ASN A 68 11.51 -2.19 -0.37
C ASN A 68 12.55 -1.06 -0.34
N THR A 69 12.71 -0.36 0.79
CA THR A 69 13.75 0.67 0.94
C THR A 69 15.16 0.07 0.81
N SER A 70 15.41 -1.07 1.44
CA SER A 70 16.72 -1.74 1.37
C SER A 70 17.05 -2.23 -0.04
N GLN A 71 16.04 -2.66 -0.80
CA GLN A 71 16.20 -3.01 -2.21
C GLN A 71 16.46 -1.79 -3.09
N MET A 72 15.72 -0.69 -2.90
CA MET A 72 15.94 0.56 -3.62
C MET A 72 17.36 1.08 -3.40
N LEU A 73 17.84 1.11 -2.15
CA LEU A 73 19.20 1.55 -1.83
C LEU A 73 20.27 0.68 -2.50
N ARG A 74 20.06 -0.64 -2.58
CA ARG A 74 20.95 -1.56 -3.31
C ARG A 74 20.97 -1.28 -4.80
N LEU A 75 19.81 -1.03 -5.42
CA LEU A 75 19.71 -0.71 -6.85
C LEU A 75 20.38 0.62 -7.17
N LEU A 76 20.22 1.64 -6.32
CA LEU A 76 20.91 2.92 -6.47
C LEU A 76 22.43 2.76 -6.35
N ASP A 77 22.93 1.96 -5.41
CA ASP A 77 24.37 1.70 -5.27
C ASP A 77 24.95 0.96 -6.50
N GLN A 78 24.14 0.11 -7.15
CA GLN A 78 24.53 -0.59 -8.37
C GLN A 78 24.58 0.30 -9.61
N HIS A 79 23.67 1.28 -9.73
CA HIS A 79 23.51 2.07 -10.96
C HIS A 79 24.11 3.48 -10.89
N ASP A 80 24.17 4.11 -9.70
CA ASP A 80 24.65 5.49 -9.51
C ASP A 80 25.46 5.64 -8.20
N PRO A 81 26.68 5.07 -8.14
CA PRO A 81 27.50 5.07 -6.92
C PRO A 81 27.89 6.48 -6.41
N GLU A 82 27.82 7.51 -7.26
CA GLU A 82 28.10 8.92 -6.94
C GLU A 82 27.03 9.56 -6.02
N LEU A 83 25.78 9.08 -6.05
CA LEU A 83 24.67 9.58 -5.22
C LEU A 83 24.81 9.22 -3.73
N ARG A 84 25.77 8.36 -3.41
CA ARG A 84 26.09 7.86 -2.07
C ARG A 84 26.52 8.95 -1.09
N SER A 85 27.02 10.08 -1.60
CA SER A 85 27.39 11.27 -0.79
C SER A 85 26.17 12.12 -0.39
N ILE A 86 25.11 12.09 -1.19
CA ILE A 86 23.92 12.94 -1.05
C ILE A 86 22.94 12.36 -0.01
N TYR A 87 22.83 11.03 0.05
CA TYR A 87 21.92 10.32 0.95
C TYR A 87 22.53 9.91 2.30
N ARG A 88 23.74 10.40 2.65
CA ARG A 88 24.27 10.26 4.02
C ARG A 88 23.74 11.41 4.89
N PRO A 89 22.69 11.20 5.73
CA PRO A 89 22.39 12.18 6.76
C PRO A 89 23.60 12.30 7.68
N SER A 90 24.08 13.54 7.87
CA SER A 90 25.32 13.90 8.58
C SER A 90 25.31 13.60 10.10
N HIS A 91 24.30 12.89 10.62
CA HIS A 91 24.04 12.75 12.06
C HIS A 91 23.99 11.31 12.58
N TRP A 92 24.60 10.33 11.89
CA TRP A 92 24.86 9.02 12.50
C TRP A 92 26.36 8.83 12.74
N ARG A 93 26.87 9.49 13.78
CA ARG A 93 28.02 9.03 14.57
C ARG A 93 27.59 8.97 16.02
#